data_AF-A0A2G2HBZ3-F1
#
_entry.id   AF-A0A2G2HBZ3-F1
#
_cell.length_a   1.000
_cell.length_b   1.000
_cell.length_c   1.000
_cell.angle_alpha   90.00
_cell.angle_beta   90.00
_cell.angle_gamma   90.00
#
_symmetry.space_group_name_H-M   'P 1'
#
loop_
_entity.id
_entity.type
_entity.pdbx_description
1 polymer ?
#
loop_
_entity_poly.entity_id
_entity_poly.type
_entity_poly.pdbx_seq_one_letter_code
_entity_poly.pdbx_strand_id
1 'polypeptide(L)' 'MWFPGWPLTRLRRARRQPTSTSARPCPGDRPAEPIRKPFVLVEDGPHGLRVAAANASARTLGISAGLGFTDARARCPDL' A
#
# COMPACT_ATOMS: atom_id res chain seq x y z
N MET A 1 16.38 33.69 24.58
CA MET A 1 17.26 32.51 24.68
C MET A 1 17.20 31.76 23.35
N TRP A 2 18.35 31.40 22.77
CA TRP A 2 18.45 30.68 21.49
C TRP A 2 18.40 29.16 21.75
N PHE A 3 17.51 28.44 21.08
CA PHE A 3 17.34 26.99 21.21
C PHE A 3 17.75 26.27 19.91
N PRO A 4 19.02 25.82 19.78
CA PRO A 4 19.54 25.28 18.52
C PRO A 4 18.93 23.93 18.15
N GLY A 5 18.37 23.20 19.11
CA GLY A 5 17.67 21.93 18.89
C GLY A 5 16.21 22.09 18.42
N TRP A 6 15.66 23.30 18.47
CA TRP A 6 14.23 23.56 18.21
C TRP A 6 13.76 23.10 16.82
N PRO A 7 14.51 23.33 15.72
CA PRO A 7 14.14 22.85 14.39
C PRO A 7 14.06 21.32 14.32
N LEU A 8 15.02 20.62 14.94
CA LEU A 8 15.08 19.16 14.98
C LEU A 8 13.96 18.56 15.84
N THR A 9 13.65 19.16 16.99
CA THR A 9 12.54 18.72 17.82
C THR A 9 11.19 18.93 17.13
N ARG A 10 11.02 20.03 16.39
CA ARG A 10 9.79 20.30 15.62
C ARG A 10 9.62 19.31 14.48
N LEU A 11 10.70 19.00 13.75
CA LEU A 11 10.68 17.99 12.69
C LEU A 11 10.35 16.60 13.25
N ARG A 12 10.97 16.21 14.38
CA ARG A 12 10.68 14.93 15.05
C ARG A 12 9.23 14.86 15.51
N ARG A 13 8.67 15.97 16.01
CA ARG A 13 7.26 16.05 16.39
C ARG A 13 6.34 15.97 15.17
N ALA A 14 6.67 16.62 14.06
CA ALA A 14 5.92 16.52 12.81
C ALA A 14 5.91 15.09 12.24
N ARG A 15 7.05 14.37 12.30
CA ARG A 15 7.13 12.95 11.91
C ARG A 15 6.36 12.01 12.84
N ARG A 16 6.25 12.37 14.12
CA ARG A 16 5.51 11.59 15.14
C ARG A 16 4.05 11.97 15.25
N GLN A 17 3.62 13.09 14.65
CA GLN A 17 2.21 13.39 14.52
C GLN A 17 1.65 12.42 13.48
N PRO A 18 0.82 11.43 13.86
CA PRO A 18 -0.05 10.84 12.87
C PRO A 18 -0.84 12.01 12.27
N THR A 19 -0.89 12.07 10.94
CA THR A 19 -1.80 12.95 10.21
C THR A 19 -3.13 12.89 10.93
N SER A 20 -3.47 13.99 11.61
CA SER A 20 -4.71 14.13 12.37
C SER A 20 -5.87 14.31 11.40
N THR A 21 -6.11 13.28 10.60
CA THR A 21 -7.43 12.80 10.27
C THR A 21 -7.57 11.48 11.04
N SER A 22 -7.64 11.59 12.37
CA SER A 22 -8.21 10.50 13.17
C SER A 22 -9.73 10.51 12.93
N ALA A 23 -10.13 10.12 11.73
CA ALA A 23 -11.40 9.43 11.59
C ALA A 23 -11.14 8.06 12.22
N ARG A 24 -11.53 7.88 13.49
CA ARG A 24 -11.86 6.53 13.93
C ARG A 24 -12.93 6.05 12.94
N PRO A 25 -12.71 4.98 12.17
CA PRO A 25 -13.83 4.36 11.49
C PRO A 25 -14.77 3.93 12.61
N CYS A 26 -15.97 4.50 12.66
CA CYS A 26 -17.08 3.85 13.32
C CYS A 26 -17.12 2.41 12.76
N PRO A 27 -17.39 1.37 13.57
CA PRO A 27 -17.47 -0.01 13.07
C PRO A 27 -18.57 -0.29 12.03
N GLY A 28 -19.17 0.75 11.45
CA GLY A 28 -20.14 0.72 10.36
C GLY A 28 -19.79 1.59 9.14
N ASP A 29 -18.78 2.46 9.21
CA ASP A 29 -18.32 3.24 8.05
C ASP A 29 -17.13 2.53 7.40
N ARG A 30 -17.42 1.45 6.66
CA ARG A 30 -16.54 1.12 5.54
C ARG A 30 -16.80 2.20 4.50
N PRO A 31 -15.85 3.11 4.20
CA PRO A 31 -15.98 3.90 2.99
C PRO A 31 -16.20 2.89 1.87
N ALA A 32 -17.33 2.98 1.17
CA ALA A 32 -17.69 2.06 0.10
C ALA A 32 -16.49 2.02 -0.84
N GLU A 33 -15.68 0.98 -0.70
CA GLU A 33 -14.37 0.97 -1.29
C GLU A 33 -14.64 0.93 -2.79
N PRO A 34 -14.19 1.95 -3.56
CA PRO A 34 -14.48 1.99 -4.98
C PRO A 34 -14.05 0.65 -5.54
N ILE A 35 -14.89 0.00 -6.35
CA ILE A 35 -14.62 -1.33 -6.93
C ILE A 35 -13.22 -1.30 -7.55
N ARG A 36 -12.21 -1.73 -6.80
CA ARG A 36 -10.82 -1.54 -7.20
C ARG A 36 -10.56 -2.61 -8.22
N LYS A 37 -10.35 -2.20 -9.48
CA LYS A 37 -9.84 -3.12 -10.50
C LYS A 37 -8.61 -3.84 -9.95
N PRO A 38 -8.42 -5.14 -10.26
CA PRO A 38 -7.25 -5.87 -9.82
C PRO A 38 -5.99 -5.10 -10.26
N PHE A 39 -5.11 -4.84 -9.30
CA PHE A 39 -3.89 -4.06 -9.52
C PHE A 39 -2.74 -4.67 -8.72
N VAL A 40 -1.58 -4.72 -9.37
CA VAL A 40 -0.42 -5.41 -8.86
C VAL A 40 0.83 -4.58 -9.17
N LEU A 41 1.68 -4.40 -8.17
CA LEU A 41 3.00 -3.79 -8.30
C LEU A 41 4.00 -4.89 -8.65
N VAL A 42 4.87 -4.62 -9.61
CA VAL A 42 5.84 -5.59 -10.14
C VAL A 42 7.26 -5.08 -9.92
N GLU A 43 8.17 -5.99 -9.61
CA GLU A 43 9.61 -5.74 -9.50
C GLU A 43 10.40 -6.75 -10.36
N ASP A 44 11.62 -6.36 -10.73
CA ASP A 44 12.55 -7.26 -11.41
C ASP A 44 13.14 -8.26 -10.42
N GLY A 45 12.94 -9.56 -10.70
CA GLY A 45 13.53 -10.65 -9.94
C GLY A 45 14.57 -11.45 -10.73
N PRO A 46 15.27 -12.39 -10.08
CA PRO A 46 16.31 -13.21 -10.71
C PRO A 46 15.80 -14.13 -11.84
N HIS A 47 14.48 -14.31 -11.95
CA HIS A 47 13.82 -15.13 -12.96
C HIS A 47 12.77 -14.33 -13.75
N GLY A 48 12.93 -13.00 -13.82
CA GLY A 48 12.00 -12.08 -14.47
C GLY A 48 11.06 -11.37 -13.49
N LEU A 49 10.01 -10.77 -14.04
CA LEU A 49 9.06 -9.93 -13.32
C LEU A 49 8.28 -10.70 -12.24
N ARG A 50 8.26 -10.15 -11.02
CA ARG A 50 7.57 -10.71 -9.86
C ARG A 50 6.63 -9.72 -9.23
N VAL A 51 5.55 -10.23 -8.66
CA VAL A 51 4.59 -9.44 -7.90
C VAL A 51 5.23 -9.00 -6.59
N ALA A 52 5.53 -7.71 -6.45
CA ALA A 52 6.00 -7.11 -5.21
C ALA A 52 4.84 -6.87 -4.23
N ALA A 53 3.69 -6.42 -4.73
CA ALA A 53 2.50 -6.17 -3.92
C ALA A 53 1.22 -6.33 -4.73
N ALA A 54 0.17 -6.88 -4.13
CA ALA A 54 -1.16 -7.04 -4.75
C ALA A 54 -2.24 -6.35 -3.91
N ASN A 55 -3.18 -5.68 -4.58
CA ASN A 55 -4.34 -5.07 -3.94
C ASN A 55 -5.35 -6.15 -3.46
N ALA A 56 -6.36 -5.73 -2.69
CA ALA A 56 -7.34 -6.66 -2.12
C ALA A 56 -8.11 -7.46 -3.19
N SER A 57 -8.50 -6.84 -4.30
CA SER A 57 -9.22 -7.52 -5.39
C SER A 57 -8.36 -8.54 -6.14
N ALA A 58 -7.08 -8.24 -6.38
CA ALA A 58 -6.12 -9.19 -6.95
C ALA A 58 -5.86 -10.37 -5.98
N ARG A 59 -5.81 -10.11 -4.68
CA ARG A 59 -5.69 -11.17 -3.66
C ARG A 59 -6.89 -12.11 -3.64
N THR A 60 -8.11 -11.61 -3.87
CA THR A 60 -9.31 -12.45 -4.02
C THR A 60 -9.20 -13.41 -5.21
N LEU A 61 -8.47 -13.03 -6.26
CA LEU A 61 -8.14 -13.88 -7.41
C LEU A 61 -6.93 -14.81 -7.17
N GLY A 62 -6.43 -14.86 -5.93
CA GLY A 62 -5.30 -15.69 -5.53
C GLY A 62 -3.93 -15.11 -5.88
N ILE A 63 -3.83 -13.84 -6.28
CA ILE A 63 -2.56 -13.18 -6.60
C ILE A 63 -1.93 -12.64 -5.32
N SER A 64 -0.71 -13.08 -5.02
CA SER A 64 0.03 -12.72 -3.81
C SER A 64 1.44 -12.22 -4.14
N ALA A 65 2.08 -11.57 -3.17
CA ALA A 65 3.48 -11.17 -3.28
C ALA A 65 4.38 -12.39 -3.46
N GLY A 66 5.40 -12.25 -4.32
CA GLY A 66 6.33 -13.31 -4.70
C GLY A 66 5.89 -14.16 -5.89
N LEU A 67 4.65 -14.05 -6.35
CA LEU A 67 4.17 -14.75 -7.54
C LEU A 67 4.87 -14.21 -8.80
N GLY A 68 5.14 -15.09 -9.78
CA GLY A 68 5.60 -14.64 -11.09
C GLY A 68 4.52 -13.79 -11.78
N PHE A 69 4.92 -12.69 -12.43
CA PHE A 69 3.96 -11.82 -13.13
C PHE A 69 3.21 -12.56 -14.25
N THR A 70 3.85 -13.54 -14.89
CA THR A 70 3.22 -14.40 -15.90
C THR A 70 2.06 -15.22 -15.34
N ASP A 71 2.21 -15.78 -14.14
CA ASP A 71 1.13 -16.52 -13.47
C ASP A 71 0.03 -15.57 -12.98
N ALA A 72 0.41 -14.39 -12.44
CA ALA A 72 -0.58 -13.36 -12.10
C ALA A 72 -1.45 -12.98 -13.32
N ARG A 73 -0.83 -12.78 -14.48
CA ARG A 73 -1.51 -12.45 -15.74
C ARG A 73 -2.32 -13.61 -16.33
N ALA A 74 -1.92 -14.86 -16.08
CA ALA A 74 -2.72 -16.03 -16.46
C ALA A 74 -4.03 -16.10 -15.67
N ARG A 75 -4.02 -15.67 -14.40
CA ARG A 75 -5.21 -15.64 -13.52
C ARG A 75 -6.12 -14.46 -13.81
N CYS A 76 -5.56 -13.32 -14.21
CA CYS A 76 -6.32 -12.15 -14.62
C CYS A 76 -5.64 -11.51 -15.85
N PRO A 77 -6.17 -11.74 -17.06
CA PRO A 77 -5.58 -11.23 -18.30
C PRO A 77 -5.57 -9.70 -18.39
N ASP A 78 -6.48 -9.03 -17.67
CA ASP A 78 -6.68 -7.58 -17.65
C ASP A 78 -5.78 -6.85 -16.63
N LEU A 79 -4.70 -7.50 -16.18
CA LEU A 79 -3.73 -6.96 -15.23
C LEU A 79 -2.70 -5.99 -15.81
#